data_AF-A0A3C7WB24-F1
#
_entry.id   AF-A0A3C7WB24-F1
#
_cell.length_a   1.000
_cell.length_b   1.000
_cell.length_c   1.000
_cell.angle_alpha   90.00
_cell.angle_beta   90.00
_cell.angle_gamma   90.00
#
_symmetry.space_group_name_H-M   'P 1'
#
loop_
_entity.id
_entity.type
_entity.pdbx_description
1 polymer ?
#
loop_
_entity_poly.entity_id
_entity_poly.type
_entity_poly.pdbx_seq_one_letter_code
_entity_poly.pdbx_strand_id
1 'polypeptide(L)'
;MLLDCAKLTHWEFEREFNEMFIPAKRDYMDWVSLKLEDPATIGLLENCWNDFDHLDEHTKLLHNTKRKTQPWKTGLPIDYRPADTFQLFPPRHWLRRARR
;
A
#
# COMPACT_ATOMS: atom_id res chain seq x y z
N MET A 1 4.51 -7.75 -6.81
CA MET A 1 3.84 -8.07 -8.09
C MET A 1 4.91 -8.45 -9.09
N LEU A 2 4.69 -9.50 -9.87
CA LEU A 2 5.57 -9.92 -10.97
C LEU A 2 4.76 -9.87 -12.26
N LEU A 3 5.29 -9.24 -13.30
CA LEU A 3 4.60 -8.97 -14.56
C LEU A 3 5.34 -9.64 -15.71
N ASP A 4 4.62 -10.45 -16.48
CA ASP A 4 5.16 -11.10 -17.69
C ASP A 4 4.99 -10.15 -18.89
N CYS A 5 5.97 -9.27 -19.08
CA CYS A 5 5.91 -8.21 -20.09
C CYS A 5 5.66 -8.72 -21.52
N ALA A 6 6.05 -9.97 -21.84
CA ALA A 6 5.82 -10.54 -23.16
C ALA A 6 4.33 -10.84 -23.43
N LYS A 7 3.53 -11.04 -22.37
CA LYS A 7 2.08 -11.27 -22.46
C LYS A 7 1.27 -9.99 -22.29
N LEU A 8 1.85 -8.93 -21.74
CA LEU A 8 1.19 -7.65 -21.46
C LEU A 8 1.17 -6.74 -22.70
N THR A 9 0.81 -7.27 -23.86
CA THR A 9 0.79 -6.51 -25.12
C THR A 9 -0.35 -5.50 -25.18
N HIS A 10 -1.37 -5.65 -24.34
CA HIS A 10 -2.51 -4.73 -24.20
C HIS A 10 -2.26 -3.57 -23.24
N TRP A 11 -1.21 -3.63 -22.42
CA TRP A 11 -0.87 -2.58 -21.46
C TRP A 11 -0.15 -1.43 -22.14
N GLU A 12 -0.83 -0.30 -22.24
CA GLU A 12 -0.32 0.93 -22.83
C GLU A 12 -0.23 2.02 -21.77
N PHE A 13 0.85 1.97 -20.98
CA PHE A 13 1.00 2.80 -19.78
C PHE A 13 0.65 4.27 -20.00
N GLU A 14 1.18 4.92 -21.04
CA GLU A 14 0.93 6.34 -21.29
C GLU A 14 -0.55 6.62 -21.53
N ARG A 15 -1.22 5.83 -22.38
CA ARG A 15 -2.65 5.99 -22.64
C ARG A 15 -3.44 5.77 -21.36
N GLU A 16 -3.26 4.63 -20.72
CA GLU A 16 -4.02 4.20 -19.55
C GLU A 16 -3.81 5.13 -18.34
N PHE A 17 -2.60 5.64 -18.16
CA PHE A 17 -2.29 6.66 -17.15
C PHE A 17 -3.05 7.96 -17.44
N ASN A 18 -3.06 8.43 -18.69
CA ASN A 18 -3.83 9.62 -19.08
C ASN A 18 -5.34 9.43 -18.87
N GLU A 19 -5.87 8.21 -19.01
CA GLU A 19 -7.29 7.92 -18.74
C GLU A 19 -7.69 8.15 -17.29
N MET A 20 -6.76 8.03 -16.33
CA MET A 20 -7.05 8.31 -14.92
C MET A 20 -7.43 9.79 -14.66
N PHE A 21 -7.04 10.69 -15.56
CA PHE A 21 -7.36 12.13 -15.46
C PHE A 21 -8.62 12.51 -16.23
N ILE A 22 -9.20 11.58 -16.99
CA ILE A 22 -10.47 11.78 -17.68
C ILE A 22 -11.60 11.35 -16.72
N PRO A 23 -12.61 12.21 -16.47
CA PRO A 23 -13.67 11.92 -15.51
C PRO A 23 -14.31 10.54 -15.73
N ALA A 24 -14.27 9.70 -14.69
CA ALA A 24 -14.85 8.36 -14.64
C ALA A 24 -14.38 7.38 -15.74
N LYS A 25 -13.23 7.62 -16.39
CA LYS A 25 -12.75 6.75 -17.46
C LYS A 25 -11.95 5.56 -16.95
N ARG A 26 -11.02 5.78 -16.01
CA ARG A 26 -10.25 4.71 -15.39
C ARG A 26 -10.01 5.02 -13.92
N ASP A 27 -10.32 4.06 -13.06
CA ASP A 27 -10.00 4.14 -11.64
C ASP A 27 -8.61 3.57 -11.37
N TYR A 28 -7.81 4.29 -10.58
CA TYR A 28 -6.45 3.88 -10.23
C TYR A 28 -6.45 2.58 -9.40
N MET A 29 -7.37 2.44 -8.45
CA MET A 29 -7.41 1.27 -7.58
C MET A 29 -7.82 0.02 -8.36
N ASP A 30 -8.76 0.14 -9.29
CA ASP A 30 -9.13 -0.97 -10.17
C ASP A 30 -7.97 -1.39 -11.07
N TRP A 31 -7.20 -0.44 -11.60
CA TRP A 31 -6.04 -0.72 -12.44
C TRP A 31 -4.89 -1.36 -11.67
N VAL A 32 -4.41 -0.74 -10.58
CA VAL A 32 -3.26 -1.24 -9.81
C VAL A 32 -3.56 -2.55 -9.06
N SER A 33 -4.84 -2.81 -8.77
CA SER A 33 -5.30 -4.07 -8.17
C SER A 33 -5.65 -5.13 -9.22
N LEU A 34 -5.33 -4.90 -10.50
CA LEU A 34 -5.55 -5.83 -11.61
C LEU A 34 -7.02 -6.26 -11.80
N LYS A 35 -7.99 -5.45 -11.37
CA LYS A 35 -9.43 -5.78 -11.53
C LYS A 35 -9.91 -5.66 -12.98
N LEU A 36 -9.14 -4.99 -13.82
CA LEU A 36 -9.39 -4.83 -15.25
C LEU A 36 -8.82 -6.00 -16.08
N GLU A 37 -8.07 -6.90 -15.45
CA GLU A 37 -7.48 -8.08 -16.08
C GLU A 37 -8.39 -9.31 -15.95
N ASP A 38 -8.20 -10.29 -16.82
CA ASP A 38 -8.85 -11.59 -16.67
C ASP A 38 -8.31 -12.30 -15.41
N PRO A 39 -9.15 -12.64 -14.42
CA PRO A 39 -8.72 -13.34 -13.22
C PRO A 39 -7.99 -14.65 -13.51
N ALA A 40 -8.29 -15.32 -14.63
CA ALA A 40 -7.62 -16.56 -15.03
C ALA A 40 -6.14 -16.36 -15.38
N THR A 41 -5.70 -15.13 -15.67
CA THR A 41 -4.31 -14.80 -15.96
C THR A 41 -3.52 -14.34 -14.73
N ILE A 42 -4.16 -14.27 -13.56
CA ILE A 42 -3.54 -13.77 -12.31
C ILE A 42 -3.14 -14.95 -11.42
N GLY A 43 -1.83 -15.11 -11.21
CA GLY A 43 -1.29 -16.02 -10.21
C GLY A 43 -1.14 -15.33 -8.85
N LEU A 44 -1.57 -15.99 -7.77
CA LEU A 44 -1.33 -15.52 -6.41
C LEU A 44 0.06 -15.94 -5.95
N LEU A 45 0.79 -15.00 -5.33
CA LEU A 45 2.05 -15.28 -4.63
C LEU A 45 1.76 -15.53 -3.15
N GLU A 46 2.57 -16.38 -2.52
CA GLU A 46 2.47 -16.60 -1.08
C GLU A 46 2.81 -15.34 -0.28
N ASN A 47 2.22 -15.20 0.91
CA ASN A 47 2.39 -14.01 1.76
C ASN A 47 3.86 -13.71 2.10
N CYS A 48 4.73 -14.71 2.15
CA CYS A 48 6.16 -14.52 2.44
C CYS A 48 6.89 -13.65 1.42
N TRP A 49 6.32 -13.48 0.21
CA TRP A 49 6.82 -12.58 -0.83
C TRP A 49 6.33 -11.14 -0.70
N ASN A 50 5.56 -10.80 0.34
CA ASN A 50 5.14 -9.45 0.67
C ASN A 50 4.70 -9.37 2.15
N ASP A 51 5.60 -9.74 3.07
CA ASP A 51 5.28 -9.90 4.49
C ASP A 51 5.20 -8.54 5.20
N PHE A 52 4.08 -8.24 5.86
CA PHE A 52 3.77 -6.91 6.36
C PHE A 52 4.18 -6.71 7.81
N ASP A 53 5.21 -5.88 8.02
CA ASP A 53 5.68 -5.49 9.36
C ASP A 53 6.01 -6.66 10.30
N HIS A 54 6.27 -7.84 9.74
CA HIS A 54 6.54 -9.09 10.42
C HIS A 54 7.77 -9.75 9.78
N LEU A 55 8.68 -10.24 10.62
CA LEU A 55 9.95 -10.80 10.18
C LEU A 55 10.24 -12.07 11.00
N ASP A 56 10.24 -13.21 10.32
CA ASP A 56 10.57 -14.54 10.87
C ASP A 56 11.46 -15.34 9.89
N GLU A 57 11.70 -16.62 10.19
CA GLU A 57 12.48 -17.54 9.35
C GLU A 57 11.85 -17.87 7.99
N HIS A 58 10.56 -17.57 7.80
CA HIS A 58 9.80 -17.84 6.58
C HIS A 58 9.66 -16.61 5.67
N THR A 59 9.91 -15.40 6.18
CA THR A 59 9.87 -14.15 5.41
C THR A 59 10.90 -14.15 4.27
N LYS A 60 10.45 -13.93 3.03
CA LYS A 60 11.32 -13.78 1.83
C LYS A 60 11.47 -12.32 1.40
N LEU A 61 10.40 -11.55 1.49
CA LEU A 61 10.40 -10.11 1.22
C LEU A 61 9.60 -9.39 2.31
N LEU A 62 10.31 -8.61 3.13
CA LEU A 62 9.72 -7.74 4.14
C LEU A 62 9.20 -6.44 3.51
N HIS A 63 7.97 -6.07 3.84
CA HIS A 63 7.36 -4.81 3.47
C HIS A 63 6.93 -4.05 4.74
N ASN A 64 7.68 -2.98 5.04
CA ASN A 64 7.38 -2.11 6.19
C ASN A 64 6.29 -1.09 5.84
N THR A 65 5.03 -1.44 6.13
CA THR A 65 3.87 -0.60 5.78
C THR A 65 3.68 0.57 6.76
N LYS A 66 4.18 0.44 8.00
CA LYS A 66 3.99 1.44 9.06
C LYS A 66 5.21 2.34 9.18
N ARG A 67 4.98 3.65 9.42
CA ARG A 67 6.07 4.61 9.71
C ARG A 67 6.96 4.17 10.89
N LYS A 68 6.38 3.49 11.89
CA LYS A 68 7.10 3.00 13.07
C LYS A 68 8.08 1.87 12.75
N THR A 69 7.79 1.06 11.74
CA THR A 69 8.56 -0.14 11.40
C THR A 69 9.60 0.13 10.31
N GLN A 70 9.60 1.33 9.72
CA GLN A 70 10.58 1.76 8.74
C GLN A 70 11.98 1.83 9.36
N PRO A 71 12.97 1.06 8.87
CA PRO A 71 14.27 0.94 9.53
C PRO A 71 15.06 2.25 9.56
N TRP A 72 14.91 3.11 8.53
CA TRP A 72 15.59 4.41 8.46
C TRP A 72 15.02 5.47 9.43
N LYS A 73 13.92 5.18 10.13
CA LYS A 73 13.38 6.04 11.20
C LYS A 73 13.87 5.63 12.60
N THR A 74 14.65 4.55 12.70
CA THR A 74 15.17 4.05 13.99
C THR A 74 16.03 5.10 14.69
N GLY A 75 15.76 5.36 15.97
CA GLY A 75 16.50 6.33 16.79
C GLY A 75 16.15 7.80 16.54
N LEU A 76 15.33 8.10 15.52
CA LEU A 76 14.86 9.46 15.27
C LEU A 76 13.64 9.80 16.13
N PRO A 77 13.45 11.08 16.50
CA PRO A 77 12.21 11.54 17.12
C PRO A 77 11.00 11.22 16.23
N ILE A 78 9.87 10.88 16.86
CA ILE A 78 8.62 10.65 16.14
C ILE A 78 8.14 11.99 15.56
N ASP A 79 8.05 12.05 14.22
CA ASP A 79 7.65 13.23 13.44
C ASP A 79 6.17 13.22 13.00
N TYR A 80 5.43 12.17 13.38
CA TYR A 80 4.04 11.99 12.97
C TYR A 80 3.11 11.83 14.17
N ARG A 81 1.83 12.12 13.95
CA ARG A 81 0.79 11.83 14.94
C ARG A 81 0.28 10.42 14.69
N PRO A 82 0.34 9.51 15.69
CA PRO A 82 -0.34 8.23 15.59
C PRO A 82 -1.83 8.46 15.33
N ALA A 83 -2.41 7.63 14.47
CA ALA A 83 -3.85 7.60 14.27
C ALA A 83 -4.56 7.30 15.60
N ASP A 84 -5.67 7.98 15.85
CA ASP A 84 -6.51 7.67 16.99
C ASP A 84 -7.29 6.38 16.71
N THR A 85 -7.11 5.38 17.56
CA THR A 85 -7.76 4.07 17.42
C THR A 85 -9.24 4.11 17.79
N PHE A 86 -9.68 5.17 18.47
CA PHE A 86 -11.06 5.36 18.92
C PHE A 86 -11.63 6.61 18.25
N GLN A 87 -12.33 6.43 17.13
CA GLN A 87 -12.82 7.56 16.32
C GLN A 87 -13.87 8.41 17.05
N LEU A 88 -14.80 7.79 17.78
CA LEU A 88 -15.86 8.48 18.53
C LEU A 88 -15.38 9.09 19.85
N PHE A 89 -14.32 8.53 20.42
CA PHE A 89 -13.76 8.98 21.68
C PHE A 89 -12.24 8.89 21.59
N PRO A 90 -11.53 9.88 21.03
CA PRO A 90 -10.08 9.82 20.86
C PRO A 90 -9.35 10.44 22.07
N PRO A 91 -9.12 9.72 23.18
CA PRO A 91 -8.57 10.31 24.42
C PRO A 91 -7.15 10.84 24.21
N ARG A 92 -6.37 10.21 23.33
CA ARG A 92 -5.01 10.66 22.99
C ARG A 92 -5.05 12.00 22.25
N HIS A 93 -6.01 12.19 21.34
CA HIS A 93 -6.24 13.49 20.72
C HIS A 93 -6.57 14.57 21.73
N TRP A 94 -7.50 14.31 22.65
CA TRP A 94 -7.91 15.27 23.67
C TRP A 94 -6.77 15.65 24.61
N LEU A 95 -6.00 14.67 25.09
CA LEU A 95 -4.80 14.92 25.91
C LEU A 95 -3.76 15.77 25.19
N ARG A 96 -3.52 15.53 23.89
CA ARG A 96 -2.62 16.39 23.09
C ARG A 96 -3.17 17.80 22.91
N ARG A 97 -4.49 17.94 22.72
CA ARG A 97 -5.14 19.24 22.56
C ARG A 97 -5.06 20.08 23.83
N ALA A 98 -5.23 19.46 25.00
CA ALA A 98 -5.11 20.14 26.29
C ALA A 98 -3.67 20.55 26.66
N ARG A 99 -2.66 20.00 25.98
CA ARG A 99 -1.23 20.33 26.15
C ARG A 99 -0.74 21.46 25.24
N ARG A 100 -1.62 22.01 24.38
CA ARG A 100 -1.34 23.17 23.52
C ARG A 100 -1.99 24.40 24.13
#